data_AF-A0A654DAG9-F1
#
_entry.id   AF-A0A654DAG9-F1
#
_cell.length_a   1.000
_cell.length_b   1.000
_cell.length_c   1.000
_cell.angle_alpha   90.00
_cell.angle_beta   90.00
_cell.angle_gamma   90.00
#
_symmetry.space_group_name_H-M   'P 1'
#
loop_
_entity.id
_entity.type
_entity.pdbx_description
1 polymer ?
#
loop_
_entity_poly.entity_id
_entity_poly.type
_entity_poly.pdbx_seq_one_letter_code
_entity_poly.pdbx_strand_id
1 'polypeptide(L)'
;MGRMVAIVSTVAYLGLEARSVEVQVQLIAGVPAFNVVGLADKAVGESRERVRGAIAAMGLSLPPKRIAVNLSPADLPKEGSHFDLPIALGLLAAMGVVDAEALADYVIVGELGLDGRLAPSPGVLLAALHAAETGRGLICPDAQGSEAAWSGSIEVIAAPDLLALLNHLKGHGLLALPKPGEVVEARTGPDLRQVKGQEVAKRALEIAAAGAHNLLRL
;
A
#
# COMPACT_ATOMS: atom_id res chain seq x y z
N MET A 1 -19.39 -14.56 21.91
CA MET A 1 -18.10 -13.95 21.49
C MET A 1 -18.38 -13.08 20.30
N GLY A 2 -18.26 -11.75 20.47
CA GLY A 2 -18.66 -10.75 19.49
C GLY A 2 -17.95 -10.95 18.15
N ARG A 3 -18.66 -10.66 17.07
CA ARG A 3 -18.13 -10.65 15.70
C ARG A 3 -17.12 -9.51 15.58
N MET A 4 -15.88 -9.73 16.00
CA MET A 4 -14.80 -8.77 15.86
C MET A 4 -14.47 -8.64 14.36
N VAL A 5 -14.50 -7.41 13.87
CA VAL A 5 -14.07 -7.06 12.52
C VAL A 5 -12.67 -6.47 12.69
N ALA A 6 -11.68 -7.03 12.00
CA ALA A 6 -10.37 -6.43 11.92
C ALA A 6 -10.42 -5.28 10.91
N ILE A 7 -9.90 -4.11 11.28
CA ILE A 7 -9.89 -2.93 10.43
C ILE A 7 -8.43 -2.54 10.20
N VAL A 8 -8.07 -2.36 8.94
CA VAL A 8 -6.73 -1.93 8.52
C VAL A 8 -6.86 -0.71 7.63
N SER A 9 -6.08 0.34 7.90
CA SER A 9 -6.06 1.55 7.09
C SER A 9 -5.14 1.39 5.87
N THR A 10 -5.61 1.86 4.72
CA THR A 10 -4.88 1.91 3.45
C THR A 10 -5.35 3.14 2.65
N VAL A 11 -4.93 3.27 1.41
CA VAL A 11 -5.31 4.38 0.53
C VAL A 11 -5.73 3.89 -0.85
N ALA A 12 -6.60 4.64 -1.51
CA ALA A 12 -6.76 4.60 -2.96
C ALA A 12 -6.22 5.89 -3.56
N TYR A 13 -5.70 5.81 -4.77
CA TYR A 13 -5.11 6.96 -5.46
C TYR A 13 -6.11 7.58 -6.42
N LEU A 14 -6.30 8.89 -6.31
CA LEU A 14 -7.09 9.69 -7.23
C LEU A 14 -6.21 10.80 -7.80
N GLY A 15 -5.59 10.54 -8.96
CA GLY A 15 -4.56 11.42 -9.51
C GLY A 15 -3.33 11.45 -8.59
N LEU A 16 -3.02 12.63 -8.03
CA LEU A 16 -1.91 12.83 -7.09
C LEU A 16 -2.37 12.87 -5.62
N GLU A 17 -3.65 12.59 -5.36
CA GLU A 17 -4.19 12.51 -4.01
C GLU A 17 -4.30 11.06 -3.54
N ALA A 18 -3.91 10.82 -2.28
CA ALA A 18 -4.21 9.58 -1.58
C ALA A 18 -5.46 9.79 -0.70
N ARG A 19 -6.46 8.94 -0.90
CA ARG A 19 -7.75 8.99 -0.19
C ARG A 19 -7.85 7.80 0.73
N SER A 20 -8.25 8.03 1.98
CA SER A 20 -8.33 6.97 2.99
C SER A 20 -9.29 5.85 2.57
N VAL A 21 -8.84 4.61 2.74
CA VAL A 21 -9.64 3.41 2.57
C VAL A 21 -9.45 2.54 3.79
N GLU A 22 -10.53 1.91 4.25
CA GLU A 22 -10.48 0.89 5.29
C GLU A 22 -10.70 -0.49 4.68
N VAL A 23 -9.81 -1.41 5.02
CA VAL A 23 -9.98 -2.84 4.76
C VAL A 23 -10.58 -3.48 6.01
N GLN A 24 -11.82 -3.92 5.89
CA GLN A 24 -12.57 -4.53 6.99
C GLN A 24 -12.67 -6.03 6.75
N VAL A 25 -12.10 -6.83 7.65
CA VAL A 25 -12.05 -8.29 7.51
C VAL A 25 -12.83 -8.96 8.63
N GLN A 26 -13.71 -9.88 8.26
CA GLN A 26 -14.53 -10.64 9.18
C GLN A 26 -14.50 -12.14 8.86
N LEU A 27 -14.34 -12.96 9.89
CA LEU A 27 -14.47 -14.42 9.80
C LEU A 27 -15.88 -14.85 10.23
N ILE A 28 -16.65 -15.39 9.29
CA ILE A 28 -18.05 -15.77 9.47
C ILE A 28 -18.18 -17.30 9.41
N ALA A 29 -18.99 -17.87 10.31
CA ALA A 29 -19.31 -19.29 10.26
C ALA A 29 -20.09 -19.64 8.97
N GLY A 30 -19.78 -20.77 8.36
CA GLY A 30 -20.42 -21.23 7.12
C GLY A 30 -19.45 -21.94 6.19
N VAL A 31 -19.88 -22.16 4.95
CA VAL A 31 -19.05 -22.79 3.91
C VAL A 31 -17.82 -21.91 3.64
N PRO A 32 -16.60 -22.48 3.59
CA PRO A 32 -15.38 -21.73 3.28
C PRO A 32 -15.50 -20.97 1.96
N ALA A 33 -15.29 -19.66 2.00
CA ALA A 33 -15.27 -18.79 0.84
C ALA A 33 -14.44 -17.55 1.17
N PHE A 34 -13.83 -16.93 0.16
CA PHE A 34 -13.10 -15.67 0.28
C PHE A 34 -13.73 -14.66 -0.67
N ASN A 35 -14.42 -13.68 -0.10
CA ASN A 35 -15.13 -12.66 -0.85
C ASN A 35 -14.56 -11.27 -0.55
N VAL A 36 -14.30 -10.49 -1.61
CA VAL A 36 -13.87 -9.08 -1.54
C VAL A 36 -14.97 -8.23 -2.18
N VAL A 37 -15.40 -7.16 -1.50
CA VAL A 37 -16.44 -6.23 -1.95
C VAL A 37 -16.02 -4.77 -1.73
N GLY A 38 -16.63 -3.82 -2.46
CA GLY A 38 -16.37 -2.38 -2.32
C GLY A 38 -15.78 -1.71 -3.58
N LEU A 39 -16.43 -1.90 -4.73
CA LEU A 39 -15.95 -1.42 -6.05
C LEU A 39 -14.49 -1.80 -6.36
N ALA A 40 -14.15 -3.05 -6.07
CA ALA A 40 -12.88 -3.66 -6.44
C ALA A 40 -12.80 -3.88 -7.94
N ASP A 41 -11.70 -3.45 -8.57
CA ASP A 41 -11.36 -3.84 -9.93
C ASP A 41 -10.95 -5.33 -10.01
N LYS A 42 -10.57 -5.77 -11.21
CA LYS A 42 -10.12 -7.15 -11.43
C LYS A 42 -8.88 -7.48 -10.60
N ALA A 43 -7.90 -6.57 -10.49
CA ALA A 43 -6.65 -6.81 -9.77
C ALA A 43 -6.91 -7.01 -8.28
N VAL A 44 -7.76 -6.19 -7.67
CA VAL A 44 -8.20 -6.31 -6.27
C VAL A 44 -9.03 -7.58 -6.06
N GLY A 45 -9.87 -7.96 -7.03
CA GLY A 45 -10.60 -9.24 -7.00
C GLY A 45 -9.67 -10.46 -6.98
N GLU A 46 -8.50 -10.37 -7.63
CA GLU A 46 -7.47 -11.40 -7.65
C GLU A 46 -6.60 -11.45 -6.39
N SER A 47 -6.66 -10.41 -5.53
CA SER A 47 -5.95 -10.38 -4.24
C SER A 47 -6.24 -11.62 -3.38
N ARG A 48 -7.45 -12.18 -3.49
CA ARG A 48 -7.83 -13.40 -2.75
C ARG A 48 -6.89 -14.58 -2.99
N GLU A 49 -6.36 -14.73 -4.20
CA GLU A 49 -5.48 -15.85 -4.54
C GLU A 49 -4.06 -15.56 -4.11
N ARG A 50 -3.59 -14.32 -4.30
CA ARG A 50 -2.27 -13.86 -3.85
C ARG A 50 -2.12 -13.93 -2.33
N VAL A 51 -3.13 -13.45 -1.60
CA VAL A 51 -3.20 -13.52 -0.13
C VAL A 51 -3.23 -14.98 0.35
N ARG A 52 -4.00 -15.85 -0.29
CA ARG A 52 -4.04 -17.28 0.05
C ARG A 52 -2.67 -17.93 -0.13
N GLY A 53 -2.04 -17.73 -1.30
CA GLY A 53 -0.73 -18.28 -1.61
C GLY A 53 0.34 -17.81 -0.63
N ALA A 54 0.38 -16.51 -0.36
CA ALA A 54 1.35 -15.92 0.57
C ALA A 54 1.21 -16.46 2.00
N ILE A 55 -0.02 -16.58 2.51
CA ILE A 55 -0.25 -17.15 3.84
C ILE A 55 0.18 -18.63 3.87
N ALA A 56 -0.10 -19.39 2.81
CA ALA A 56 0.35 -20.77 2.69
C ALA A 56 1.88 -20.90 2.62
N ALA A 57 2.56 -19.97 1.93
CA ALA A 57 4.02 -19.95 1.82
C ALA A 57 4.72 -19.74 3.17
N MET A 58 4.06 -19.07 4.11
CA MET A 58 4.52 -18.95 5.51
C MET A 58 4.20 -20.17 6.38
N GLY A 59 3.63 -21.24 5.80
CA GLY A 59 3.22 -22.43 6.54
C GLY A 59 1.94 -22.25 7.36
N LEU A 60 1.18 -21.19 7.14
CA LEU A 60 -0.11 -20.95 7.80
C LEU A 60 -1.26 -21.48 6.94
N SER A 61 -2.32 -21.94 7.58
CA SER A 61 -3.55 -22.36 6.92
C SER A 61 -4.67 -21.35 7.14
N LEU A 62 -5.47 -21.12 6.09
CA LEU A 62 -6.67 -20.31 6.23
C LEU A 62 -7.73 -21.06 7.03
N PRO A 63 -8.47 -20.38 7.93
CA PRO A 63 -9.51 -21.02 8.71
C PRO A 63 -10.62 -21.54 7.80
N PRO A 64 -11.29 -22.67 8.14
CA PRO A 64 -12.42 -23.20 7.39
C PRO A 64 -13.70 -22.39 7.66
N LYS A 65 -13.65 -21.09 7.37
CA LYS A 65 -14.71 -20.10 7.59
C LYS A 65 -14.89 -19.27 6.33
N ARG A 66 -16.03 -18.57 6.24
CA ARG A 66 -16.22 -17.55 5.21
C ARG A 66 -15.45 -16.30 5.61
N ILE A 67 -14.48 -15.91 4.79
CA ILE A 67 -13.70 -14.67 4.89
C ILE A 67 -14.44 -13.61 4.07
N ALA A 68 -14.92 -12.56 4.75
CA ALA A 68 -15.52 -11.40 4.11
C ALA A 68 -14.58 -10.20 4.27
N VAL A 69 -14.20 -9.60 3.14
CA VAL A 69 -13.36 -8.41 3.06
C VAL A 69 -14.20 -7.30 2.42
N ASN A 70 -14.33 -6.18 3.10
CA ASN A 70 -15.01 -4.99 2.61
C ASN A 70 -14.02 -3.82 2.52
N LEU A 71 -14.00 -3.14 1.38
CA LEU A 71 -13.18 -1.95 1.13
C LEU A 71 -14.06 -0.71 1.21
N SER A 72 -13.91 0.08 2.27
CA SER A 72 -14.71 1.27 2.57
C SER A 72 -13.91 2.54 2.26
N PRO A 73 -14.52 3.62 1.71
CA PRO A 73 -15.95 3.79 1.44
C PRO A 73 -16.36 3.24 0.06
N ALA A 74 -17.57 2.74 -0.10
CA ALA A 74 -17.97 1.98 -1.30
C ALA A 74 -18.11 2.81 -2.59
N ASP A 75 -18.05 4.13 -2.52
CA ASP A 75 -18.20 5.09 -3.63
C ASP A 75 -16.87 5.44 -4.33
N LEU A 76 -15.74 5.16 -3.67
CA LEU A 76 -14.42 5.40 -4.21
C LEU A 76 -13.92 4.14 -4.96
N PRO A 77 -13.46 4.24 -6.23
CA PRO A 77 -12.88 3.11 -6.95
C PRO A 77 -11.63 2.53 -6.26
N LYS A 78 -11.52 1.19 -6.20
CA LYS A 78 -10.33 0.48 -5.67
C LYS A 78 -9.65 -0.22 -6.82
N GLU A 79 -8.59 0.41 -7.32
CA GLU A 79 -7.80 -0.09 -8.45
C GLU A 79 -6.36 -0.39 -8.02
N GLY A 80 -5.79 -1.45 -8.57
CA GLY A 80 -4.40 -1.85 -8.32
C GLY A 80 -4.23 -2.94 -7.26
N SER A 81 -3.05 -3.56 -7.25
CA SER A 81 -2.71 -4.69 -6.38
C SER A 81 -2.18 -4.29 -5.00
N HIS A 82 -1.99 -3.00 -4.72
CA HIS A 82 -1.43 -2.52 -3.44
C HIS A 82 -2.33 -2.80 -2.23
N PHE A 83 -3.57 -3.26 -2.47
CA PHE A 83 -4.49 -3.76 -1.46
C PHE A 83 -4.16 -5.17 -0.95
N ASP A 84 -3.25 -5.91 -1.61
CA ASP A 84 -2.93 -7.28 -1.21
C ASP A 84 -2.41 -7.35 0.24
N LEU A 85 -1.45 -6.49 0.59
CA LEU A 85 -0.85 -6.45 1.92
C LEU A 85 -1.86 -6.06 3.02
N PRO A 86 -2.63 -4.96 2.92
CA PRO A 86 -3.61 -4.63 3.96
C PRO A 86 -4.71 -5.70 4.09
N ILE A 87 -5.10 -6.37 3.00
CA ILE A 87 -6.03 -7.53 3.08
C ILE A 87 -5.39 -8.69 3.84
N ALA A 88 -4.13 -9.03 3.55
CA ALA A 88 -3.41 -10.09 4.25
C ALA A 88 -3.28 -9.80 5.76
N LEU A 89 -2.88 -8.59 6.13
CA LEU A 89 -2.73 -8.19 7.53
C LEU A 89 -4.07 -8.12 8.27
N GLY A 90 -5.13 -7.63 7.62
CA GLY A 90 -6.48 -7.64 8.21
C GLY A 90 -6.98 -9.06 8.45
N LEU A 91 -6.69 -10.00 7.55
CA LEU A 91 -7.00 -11.42 7.73
C LEU A 91 -6.19 -12.05 8.87
N LEU A 92 -4.89 -11.77 8.93
CA LEU A 92 -4.03 -12.27 10.01
C LEU A 92 -4.44 -11.70 11.38
N ALA A 93 -4.87 -10.44 11.44
CA ALA A 93 -5.44 -9.83 12.63
C ALA A 93 -6.76 -10.48 13.04
N ALA A 94 -7.67 -10.72 12.07
CA ALA A 94 -8.92 -11.44 12.33
C ALA A 94 -8.70 -12.90 12.79
N MET A 95 -7.56 -13.50 12.44
CA MET A 95 -7.11 -14.81 12.91
C MET A 95 -6.40 -14.77 14.27
N GLY A 96 -6.10 -13.58 14.81
CA GLY A 96 -5.33 -13.38 16.05
C GLY A 96 -3.83 -13.64 15.91
N VAL A 97 -3.30 -13.63 14.69
CA VAL A 97 -1.86 -13.81 14.41
C VAL A 97 -1.07 -12.51 14.58
N VAL A 98 -1.75 -11.37 14.35
CA VAL A 98 -1.25 -10.00 14.49
C VAL A 98 -2.20 -9.23 15.39
N ASP A 99 -1.66 -8.32 16.17
CA ASP A 99 -2.44 -7.42 17.02
C ASP A 99 -3.14 -6.35 16.17
N ALA A 100 -4.47 -6.25 16.26
CA ALA A 100 -5.25 -5.34 15.41
C ALA A 100 -5.02 -3.88 15.83
N GLU A 101 -4.82 -3.66 17.13
CA GLU A 101 -4.52 -2.39 17.74
C GLU A 101 -3.17 -1.85 17.22
N ALA A 102 -2.14 -2.69 17.15
CA ALA A 102 -0.86 -2.30 16.56
C ALA A 102 -0.97 -1.91 15.07
N LEU A 103 -1.88 -2.53 14.31
CA LEU A 103 -2.09 -2.17 12.90
C LEU A 103 -2.87 -0.86 12.72
N ALA A 104 -3.65 -0.42 13.72
CA ALA A 104 -4.47 0.78 13.64
C ALA A 104 -3.64 2.08 13.54
N ASP A 105 -2.38 2.01 14.00
CA ASP A 105 -1.42 3.12 13.98
C ASP A 105 -0.74 3.31 12.61
N TYR A 106 -1.03 2.45 11.61
CA TYR A 106 -0.37 2.45 10.32
C TYR A 106 -1.33 2.58 9.14
N VAL A 107 -0.88 3.29 8.11
CA VAL A 107 -1.37 3.14 6.74
C VAL A 107 -0.55 2.05 6.06
N ILE A 108 -1.22 1.12 5.38
CA ILE A 108 -0.57 -0.06 4.82
C ILE A 108 -0.80 -0.12 3.32
N VAL A 109 0.28 -0.25 2.55
CA VAL A 109 0.24 -0.42 1.09
C VAL A 109 1.27 -1.46 0.67
N GLY A 110 0.94 -2.29 -0.32
CA GLY A 110 1.91 -3.21 -0.90
C GLY A 110 1.28 -4.34 -1.66
N GLU A 111 1.98 -4.79 -2.70
CA GLU A 111 1.60 -5.96 -3.48
C GLU A 111 2.19 -7.22 -2.86
N LEU A 112 1.50 -8.35 -3.00
CA LEU A 112 1.93 -9.60 -2.39
C LEU A 112 2.14 -10.68 -3.44
N GLY A 113 3.34 -11.25 -3.46
CA GLY A 113 3.64 -12.44 -4.24
C GLY A 113 2.99 -13.68 -3.62
N LEU A 114 2.71 -14.70 -4.44
CA LEU A 114 2.22 -16.01 -3.96
C LEU A 114 3.21 -16.71 -3.01
N ASP A 115 4.48 -16.28 -2.99
CA ASP A 115 5.52 -16.77 -2.10
C ASP A 115 5.74 -15.90 -0.85
N GLY A 116 4.88 -14.91 -0.64
CA GLY A 116 4.92 -14.04 0.54
C GLY A 116 5.86 -12.84 0.43
N ARG A 117 6.59 -12.67 -0.68
CA ARG A 117 7.40 -11.45 -0.90
C ARG A 117 6.51 -10.23 -1.12
N LEU A 118 6.95 -9.08 -0.61
CA LEU A 118 6.31 -7.80 -0.88
C LEU A 118 6.89 -7.21 -2.16
N ALA A 119 6.03 -6.98 -3.15
CA ALA A 119 6.39 -6.38 -4.41
C ALA A 119 6.13 -4.87 -4.38
N PRO A 120 6.90 -4.07 -5.13
CA PRO A 120 6.67 -2.64 -5.25
C PRO A 120 5.25 -2.34 -5.74
N SER A 121 4.67 -1.26 -5.23
CA SER A 121 3.33 -0.79 -5.56
C SER A 121 3.32 0.69 -5.91
N PRO A 122 2.43 1.17 -6.80
CA PRO A 122 2.38 2.60 -7.12
C PRO A 122 1.99 3.45 -5.90
N GLY A 123 2.48 4.69 -5.87
CA GLY A 123 2.01 5.74 -4.96
C GLY A 123 2.50 5.66 -3.51
N VAL A 124 3.55 4.89 -3.20
CA VAL A 124 4.07 4.75 -1.83
C VAL A 124 4.43 6.10 -1.18
N LEU A 125 5.04 7.04 -1.91
CA LEU A 125 5.26 8.39 -1.38
C LEU A 125 3.96 9.11 -1.02
N LEU A 126 2.92 9.01 -1.86
CA LEU A 126 1.63 9.63 -1.59
C LEU A 126 0.97 9.00 -0.36
N ALA A 127 1.08 7.69 -0.20
CA ALA A 127 0.62 6.99 1.00
C ALA A 127 1.40 7.44 2.24
N ALA A 128 2.71 7.66 2.14
CA ALA A 128 3.54 8.18 3.22
C ALA A 128 3.13 9.60 3.64
N LEU A 129 2.90 10.49 2.67
CA LEU A 129 2.41 11.85 2.94
C LEU A 129 1.02 11.83 3.59
N HIS A 130 0.12 10.96 3.12
CA HIS A 130 -1.20 10.79 3.73
C HIS A 130 -1.13 10.23 5.16
N ALA A 131 -0.23 9.27 5.41
CA ALA A 131 0.02 8.75 6.74
C ALA A 131 0.49 9.87 7.69
N ALA A 132 1.39 10.74 7.23
CA ALA A 132 1.83 11.92 7.97
C ALA A 132 0.69 12.89 8.28
N GLU A 133 -0.15 13.22 7.29
CA GLU A 133 -1.32 14.09 7.48
C GLU A 133 -2.32 13.53 8.49
N THR A 134 -2.44 12.20 8.58
CA THR A 134 -3.37 11.52 9.48
C THR A 134 -2.72 11.06 10.79
N GLY A 135 -1.46 11.41 11.05
CA GLY A 135 -0.73 11.08 12.28
C GLY A 135 -0.43 9.59 12.45
N ARG A 136 -0.27 8.84 11.36
CA ARG A 136 0.00 7.40 11.32
C ARG A 136 1.37 7.08 10.76
N GLY A 137 1.91 5.91 11.11
CA GLY A 137 3.05 5.32 10.42
C GLY A 137 2.68 4.76 9.04
N LEU A 138 3.68 4.31 8.28
CA LEU A 138 3.50 3.61 7.01
C LEU A 138 4.11 2.21 7.06
N ILE A 139 3.39 1.20 6.59
CA ILE A 139 3.93 -0.13 6.25
C ILE A 139 3.95 -0.25 4.73
N CYS A 140 5.13 -0.52 4.15
CA CYS A 140 5.31 -0.63 2.70
C CYS A 140 6.36 -1.68 2.29
N PRO A 141 6.48 -2.00 0.99
CA PRO A 141 7.57 -2.84 0.49
C PRO A 141 8.95 -2.20 0.72
N ASP A 142 9.95 -3.01 1.07
CA ASP A 142 11.33 -2.58 1.34
C ASP A 142 11.96 -1.81 0.16
N ALA A 143 11.70 -2.28 -1.06
CA ALA A 143 12.18 -1.64 -2.29
C ALA A 143 11.77 -0.16 -2.43
N GLN A 144 10.71 0.28 -1.73
CA GLN A 144 10.20 1.65 -1.75
C GLN A 144 10.31 2.35 -0.39
N GLY A 145 10.97 1.73 0.60
CA GLY A 145 11.17 2.33 1.91
C GLY A 145 11.93 3.66 1.84
N SER A 146 12.92 3.75 0.94
CA SER A 146 13.71 4.98 0.75
C SER A 146 12.90 6.15 0.17
N GLU A 147 11.90 5.84 -0.66
CA GLU A 147 10.94 6.81 -1.20
C GLU A 147 9.96 7.25 -0.11
N ALA A 148 9.39 6.30 0.65
CA ALA A 148 8.51 6.60 1.77
C ALA A 148 9.17 7.48 2.85
N ALA A 149 10.47 7.27 3.10
CA ALA A 149 11.25 8.03 4.07
C ALA A 149 11.35 9.54 3.75
N TRP A 150 11.07 9.96 2.51
CA TRP A 150 11.01 11.39 2.15
C TRP A 150 9.87 12.15 2.83
N SER A 151 8.85 11.46 3.34
CA SER A 151 7.80 12.09 4.17
C SER A 151 8.35 12.68 5.47
N GLY A 152 9.50 12.20 5.97
CA GLY A 152 10.32 12.76 7.04
C GLY A 152 9.69 12.86 8.44
N SER A 153 8.40 12.56 8.58
CA SER A 153 7.58 12.92 9.75
C SER A 153 6.87 11.73 10.39
N ILE A 154 7.08 10.53 9.88
CA ILE A 154 6.41 9.31 10.32
C ILE A 154 7.36 8.13 10.46
N GLU A 155 6.95 7.15 11.25
CA GLU A 155 7.57 5.83 11.26
C GLU A 155 7.27 5.11 9.94
N VAL A 156 8.31 4.52 9.34
CA VAL A 156 8.19 3.73 8.12
C VAL A 156 8.74 2.33 8.36
N ILE A 157 7.88 1.32 8.25
CA ILE A 157 8.25 -0.09 8.28
C ILE A 157 8.30 -0.59 6.84
N ALA A 158 9.51 -0.72 6.32
CA ALA A 158 9.77 -1.26 4.99
C ALA A 158 10.14 -2.75 5.10
N ALA A 159 9.31 -3.64 4.54
CA ALA A 159 9.52 -5.08 4.68
C ALA A 159 9.75 -5.77 3.32
N PRO A 160 10.67 -6.75 3.23
CA PRO A 160 10.90 -7.50 1.99
C PRO A 160 9.86 -8.60 1.75
N ASP A 161 9.27 -9.12 2.82
CA ASP A 161 8.28 -10.19 2.79
C ASP A 161 7.38 -10.15 4.03
N LEU A 162 6.27 -10.88 3.95
CA LEU A 162 5.26 -10.92 5.00
C LEU A 162 5.79 -11.55 6.30
N LEU A 163 6.73 -12.49 6.23
CA LEU A 163 7.29 -13.15 7.42
C LEU A 163 8.17 -12.18 8.22
N ALA A 164 9.05 -11.44 7.54
CA ALA A 164 9.90 -10.41 8.14
C ALA A 164 9.05 -9.30 8.79
N LEU A 165 7.97 -8.89 8.12
CA LEU A 165 7.00 -7.93 8.68
C LEU A 165 6.34 -8.48 9.96
N LEU A 166 5.86 -9.72 9.95
CA LEU A 166 5.24 -10.34 11.12
C LEU A 166 6.20 -10.47 12.30
N ASN A 167 7.47 -10.77 12.03
CA ASN A 167 8.50 -10.82 13.06
C ASN A 167 8.72 -9.42 13.67
N HIS A 168 8.87 -8.39 12.84
CA HIS A 168 9.01 -7.01 13.29
C HIS A 168 7.82 -6.57 14.18
N LEU A 169 6.58 -6.81 13.74
CA LEU A 169 5.37 -6.46 14.51
C LEU A 169 5.27 -7.21 15.85
N LYS A 170 5.90 -8.37 15.98
CA LYS A 170 6.00 -9.14 17.23
C LYS A 170 7.20 -8.75 18.10
N GLY A 171 7.99 -7.76 17.67
CA GLY A 171 9.22 -7.34 18.35
C GLY A 171 10.41 -8.27 18.16
N HIS A 172 10.33 -9.22 17.22
CA HIS A 172 11.39 -10.17 16.91
C HIS A 172 12.10 -9.76 15.62
N GLY A 173 13.43 -9.57 15.64
CA GLY A 173 14.16 -9.24 14.41
C GLY A 173 13.67 -7.95 13.75
N LEU A 174 13.77 -6.84 14.48
CA LEU A 174 13.32 -5.53 14.01
C LEU A 174 13.98 -5.15 12.69
N LEU A 175 13.15 -4.86 11.69
CA LEU A 175 13.53 -4.21 10.44
C LEU A 175 14.23 -2.87 10.70
N ALA A 176 15.21 -2.55 9.87
CA ALA A 176 15.93 -1.28 9.94
C ALA A 176 15.05 -0.14 9.42
N LEU A 177 15.14 1.03 10.05
CA LEU A 177 14.49 2.24 9.55
C LEU A 177 15.06 2.61 8.17
N PRO A 178 14.22 2.77 7.14
CA PRO A 178 14.69 3.13 5.82
C PRO A 178 15.27 4.55 5.84
N LYS A 179 16.34 4.76 5.08
CA LYS A 179 16.94 6.08 4.89
C LYS A 179 16.34 6.72 3.64
N PRO A 180 16.07 8.05 3.65
CA PRO A 180 15.74 8.80 2.45
C PRO A 180 16.68 8.44 1.30
N GLY A 181 16.12 8.11 0.14
CA GLY A 181 16.92 7.86 -1.05
C GLY A 181 17.79 9.07 -1.39
N GLU A 182 19.01 8.83 -1.88
CA GLU A 182 19.85 9.91 -2.39
C GLU A 182 19.17 10.53 -3.61
N VAL A 183 19.11 11.86 -3.65
CA VAL A 183 18.69 12.56 -4.87
C VAL A 183 19.72 12.25 -5.92
N VAL A 184 19.38 11.35 -6.85
CA VAL A 184 20.19 11.12 -8.04
C VAL A 184 20.31 12.46 -8.73
N GLU A 185 21.53 13.01 -8.80
CA GLU A 185 21.75 14.26 -9.53
C GLU A 185 21.12 14.10 -10.92
N ALA A 186 20.29 15.08 -11.28
CA ALA A 186 19.61 15.07 -12.56
C ALA A 186 20.66 14.78 -13.63
N ARG A 187 20.51 13.63 -14.31
CA ARG A 187 21.37 13.33 -15.46
C ARG A 187 21.33 14.55 -16.35
N THR A 188 22.49 15.11 -16.67
CA THR A 188 22.60 16.22 -17.62
C THR A 188 21.99 15.77 -18.94
N GLY A 189 20.73 16.16 -19.14
CA GLY A 189 19.96 15.90 -20.33
C GLY A 189 19.79 17.18 -21.15
N PRO A 190 19.07 17.10 -22.28
CA PRO A 190 18.67 18.28 -23.01
C PRO A 190 17.89 19.23 -22.08
N ASP A 191 18.40 20.45 -21.92
CA ASP A 191 17.77 21.50 -21.14
C ASP A 191 16.76 22.24 -22.04
N LEU A 192 15.59 22.62 -21.52
CA LEU A 192 14.64 23.48 -22.23
C LEU A 192 15.28 24.79 -22.70
N ARG A 193 16.32 25.28 -22.01
CA ARG A 193 17.15 26.42 -22.46
C ARG A 193 17.83 26.19 -23.81
N GLN A 194 18.09 24.94 -24.19
CA GLN A 194 18.70 24.57 -25.47
C GLN A 194 17.69 24.57 -26.62
N VAL A 195 16.37 24.56 -26.33
CA VAL A 195 15.32 24.60 -27.34
C VAL A 195 15.13 26.04 -27.82
N LYS A 196 15.57 26.29 -29.07
CA LYS A 196 15.44 27.59 -29.75
C LYS A 196 14.17 27.64 -30.60
N GLY A 197 13.49 28.80 -30.60
CA GLY A 197 12.37 29.08 -31.50
C GLY A 197 11.01 28.53 -31.09
N GLN A 198 10.89 27.96 -29.89
CA GLN A 198 9.64 27.36 -29.38
C GLN A 198 9.23 27.97 -28.02
N GLU A 199 9.19 29.30 -27.92
CA GLU A 199 8.93 30.00 -26.65
C GLU A 199 7.56 29.67 -26.04
N VAL A 200 6.52 29.56 -26.88
CA VAL A 200 5.17 29.21 -26.42
C VAL A 200 5.12 27.80 -25.84
N ALA A 201 5.75 26.83 -26.51
CA ALA A 201 5.79 25.44 -26.01
C ALA A 201 6.59 25.34 -24.71
N LYS A 202 7.77 25.98 -24.64
CA LYS A 202 8.56 26.03 -23.38
C LYS A 202 7.75 26.62 -22.24
N ARG A 203 7.07 27.75 -22.49
CA ARG A 203 6.22 28.40 -21.48
C ARG A 203 5.06 27.52 -21.03
N ALA A 204 4.44 26.78 -21.95
CA ALA A 204 3.38 25.84 -21.61
C ALA A 204 3.89 24.70 -20.71
N LEU A 205 5.09 24.17 -20.99
CA LEU A 205 5.73 23.16 -20.15
C LEU A 205 6.09 23.69 -18.76
N GLU A 206 6.60 24.93 -18.66
CA GLU A 206 6.90 25.60 -17.39
C GLU A 206 5.64 25.80 -16.55
N ILE A 207 4.55 26.27 -17.17
CA ILE A 207 3.27 26.48 -16.48
C ILE A 207 2.69 25.15 -16.01
N ALA A 208 2.75 24.11 -16.86
CA ALA A 208 2.32 22.78 -16.49
C ALA A 208 3.12 22.23 -15.29
N ALA A 209 4.45 22.38 -15.31
CA ALA A 209 5.30 21.96 -14.20
C ALA A 209 5.02 22.75 -12.92
N ALA A 210 4.89 24.08 -12.99
CA ALA A 210 4.57 24.93 -11.85
C ALA A 210 3.17 24.66 -11.27
N GLY A 211 2.23 24.25 -12.13
CA GLY A 211 0.87 23.86 -11.74
C GLY A 211 0.70 22.39 -11.37
N ALA A 212 1.79 21.59 -11.33
CA ALA A 212 1.73 20.14 -11.13
C ALA A 212 0.79 19.40 -12.11
N HIS A 213 0.66 19.90 -13.34
CA HIS A 213 -0.11 19.27 -14.40
C HIS A 213 0.70 18.18 -15.12
N ASN A 214 0.04 17.08 -15.48
CA ASN A 214 0.65 15.97 -16.21
C ASN A 214 1.02 16.39 -17.65
N LEU A 215 2.20 15.97 -18.10
CA LEU A 215 2.63 16.09 -19.49
C LEU A 215 2.44 14.75 -20.20
N LEU A 216 1.60 14.75 -21.23
CA LEU A 216 1.41 13.57 -22.07
C LEU A 216 2.58 13.45 -23.05
N ARG A 217 3.46 12.47 -22.84
CA ARG A 217 4.44 12.04 -23.85
C ARG A 217 3.75 11.10 -24.83
N LEU A 218 3.66 11.50 -26.09
CA LEU A 218 3.33 10.62 -27.22
C LEU A 218 4.58 9.83 -27.66
#